data_AF-A0A7K0SEV0-F1
#
_entry.id   AF-A0A7K0SEV0-F1
#
_cell.length_a   1.000
_cell.length_b   1.000
_cell.length_c   1.000
_cell.angle_alpha   90.00
_cell.angle_beta   90.00
_cell.angle_gamma   90.00
#
_symmetry.space_group_name_H-M   'P 1'
#
loop_
_entity.id
_entity.type
_entity.pdbx_description
1 polymer ?
#
loop_
_entity_poly.entity_id
_entity_poly.type
_entity_poly.pdbx_seq_one_letter_code
_entity_poly.pdbx_strand_id
1 'polypeptide(L)'
;ATGAVNPKGWNLNVPAMPETIAATPSFGILGDFNLLGGFDRISLVAAVLLVFTLLLADFFDTMGTMTAIGNQAGLVDRDGNVEGANRILLVDSIAAAAGGAGSVSSNTSYIESASGVGEGARTGLASVVTGLLFLLTTFLAPLVAVIPYEAATPALIVVGFLMMTQIKGIDWDDLGIAIPAFLTIILMPFTYNISVGIGAGFVSFVVIRLFQGRTKEVNPLMWVVAGLFMIYFLQSPINIWTA
;
A
#
# COMPACT_ATOMS: atom_id res chain seq x y z
N ALA A 1 23.47 -1.99 24.07
CA ALA A 1 24.19 -2.29 22.81
C ALA A 1 25.60 -1.70 22.88
N THR A 2 26.65 -2.50 22.69
CA THR A 2 28.07 -2.15 22.90
C THR A 2 28.75 -1.41 21.73
N GLY A 3 27.98 -0.77 20.82
CA GLY A 3 28.53 0.17 19.83
C GLY A 3 29.50 -0.41 18.78
N ALA A 4 29.77 -1.72 18.77
CA ALA A 4 30.60 -2.38 17.78
C ALA A 4 29.73 -2.92 16.64
N VAL A 5 29.89 -2.37 15.43
CA VAL A 5 29.22 -2.86 14.22
C VAL A 5 29.86 -4.18 13.81
N ASN A 6 29.14 -5.30 13.99
CA ASN A 6 29.58 -6.60 13.51
C ASN A 6 28.98 -6.85 12.11
N PRO A 7 29.77 -6.85 11.02
CA PRO A 7 29.25 -7.05 9.67
C PRO A 7 28.69 -8.47 9.41
N LYS A 8 28.89 -9.41 10.33
CA LYS A 8 28.25 -10.74 10.35
C LYS A 8 27.22 -10.91 11.48
N GLY A 9 26.94 -9.85 12.23
CA GLY A 9 25.97 -9.83 13.32
C GLY A 9 24.60 -9.35 12.87
N TRP A 10 23.62 -9.46 13.76
CA TRP A 10 22.27 -8.95 13.56
C TRP A 10 22.31 -7.41 13.41
N ASN A 11 21.77 -6.88 12.31
CA ASN A 11 21.98 -5.48 11.93
C ASN A 11 21.08 -4.50 12.67
N LEU A 12 19.76 -4.74 12.64
CA LEU A 12 18.75 -3.79 13.12
C LEU A 12 18.23 -4.12 14.52
N ASN A 13 18.19 -5.41 14.88
CA ASN A 13 17.70 -5.83 16.18
C ASN A 13 18.47 -7.08 16.65
N VAL A 14 19.26 -6.95 17.72
CA VAL A 14 20.01 -8.07 18.28
C VAL A 14 19.06 -8.86 19.20
N PRO A 15 18.77 -10.14 18.91
CA PRO A 15 17.90 -10.93 19.76
C PRO A 15 18.53 -11.03 21.15
N ALA A 16 17.87 -10.47 22.15
CA ALA A 16 18.23 -10.55 23.56
C ALA A 16 17.03 -11.09 24.34
N MET A 17 17.28 -11.85 25.40
CA MET A 17 16.20 -12.32 26.27
C MET A 17 15.56 -11.09 26.94
N PRO A 18 14.24 -10.85 26.82
CA PRO A 18 13.63 -9.67 27.38
C PRO A 18 13.57 -9.81 28.90
N GLU A 19 13.89 -8.75 29.63
CA GLU A 19 13.85 -8.75 31.11
C GLU A 19 12.41 -8.94 31.65
N THR A 20 11.41 -8.59 30.84
CA THR A 20 9.98 -8.74 31.14
C THR A 20 9.24 -9.33 29.95
N ILE A 21 8.45 -10.37 30.18
CA ILE A 21 7.66 -11.06 29.13
C ILE A 21 6.41 -10.26 28.74
N ALA A 22 5.85 -9.50 29.69
CA ALA A 22 4.68 -8.66 29.47
C ALA A 22 4.95 -7.23 29.94
N ALA A 23 4.50 -6.25 29.15
CA ALA A 23 4.55 -4.83 29.48
C ALA A 23 3.14 -4.24 29.56
N THR A 24 2.98 -3.18 30.35
CA THR A 24 1.78 -2.34 30.28
C THR A 24 1.83 -1.50 29.01
N PRO A 25 0.86 -1.61 28.09
CA PRO A 25 0.84 -0.81 26.87
C PRO A 25 0.85 0.68 27.18
N SER A 26 1.71 1.44 26.50
CA SER A 26 1.71 2.90 26.57
C SER A 26 0.96 3.46 25.35
N PHE A 27 -0.15 4.14 25.60
CA PHE A 27 -0.92 4.84 24.57
C PHE A 27 -0.61 6.35 24.57
N GLY A 28 0.54 6.77 25.10
CA GLY A 28 0.85 8.19 25.31
C GLY A 28 0.99 9.03 24.04
N ILE A 29 1.24 8.38 22.90
CA ILE A 29 1.29 9.04 21.58
C ILE A 29 -0.09 9.09 20.91
N LEU A 30 -1.11 8.44 21.47
CA LEU A 30 -2.44 8.39 20.85
C LEU A 30 -3.07 9.78 20.91
N GLY A 31 -3.40 10.35 19.75
CA GLY A 31 -3.87 11.73 19.63
C GLY A 31 -2.75 12.77 19.51
N ASP A 32 -1.47 12.37 19.53
CA ASP A 32 -0.33 13.25 19.27
C ASP A 32 -0.10 13.42 17.76
N PHE A 33 -1.07 14.03 17.08
CA PHE A 33 -1.00 14.33 15.66
C PHE A 33 -1.09 15.85 15.44
N ASN A 34 -0.36 16.33 14.45
CA ASN A 34 -0.39 17.73 14.07
C ASN A 34 -0.73 17.88 12.59
N LEU A 35 -1.94 18.36 12.32
CA LEU A 35 -2.44 18.59 10.95
C LEU A 35 -1.65 19.68 10.21
N LEU A 36 -1.14 20.68 10.93
CA LEU A 36 -0.51 21.86 10.34
C LEU A 36 1.02 21.87 10.46
N GLY A 37 1.59 21.08 11.37
CA GLY A 37 3.03 21.09 11.66
C GLY A 37 3.92 20.62 10.51
N GLY A 38 3.35 19.91 9.52
CA GLY A 38 4.04 19.61 8.28
C GLY A 38 4.32 20.86 7.44
N PHE A 39 3.39 21.82 7.40
CA PHE A 39 3.51 23.04 6.60
C PHE A 39 4.57 24.02 7.12
N ASP A 40 5.00 23.86 8.38
CA ASP A 40 6.13 24.62 8.94
C ASP A 40 7.49 24.12 8.43
N ARG A 41 7.56 22.87 7.95
CA ARG A 41 8.81 22.20 7.54
C ARG A 41 8.97 22.07 6.03
N ILE A 42 7.87 22.07 5.29
CA ILE A 42 7.87 21.93 3.83
C ILE A 42 6.98 22.99 3.19
N SER A 43 7.34 23.42 1.97
CA SER A 43 6.54 24.39 1.22
C SER A 43 5.12 23.86 0.99
N LEU A 44 4.15 24.77 0.85
CA LEU A 44 2.75 24.41 0.54
C LEU A 44 2.67 23.47 -0.67
N VAL A 45 3.48 23.74 -1.70
CA VAL A 45 3.55 22.91 -2.91
C VAL A 45 4.07 21.51 -2.59
N ALA A 46 5.15 21.39 -1.82
CA ALA A 46 5.69 20.08 -1.42
C ALA A 46 4.73 19.29 -0.54
N ALA A 47 4.01 19.95 0.37
CA ALA A 47 3.00 19.34 1.22
C ALA A 47 1.82 18.80 0.41
N VAL A 48 1.29 19.59 -0.52
CA VAL A 48 0.19 19.18 -1.41
C VAL A 48 0.62 17.99 -2.27
N LEU A 49 1.83 18.02 -2.82
CA LEU A 49 2.36 16.90 -3.61
C LEU A 49 2.52 15.63 -2.78
N LEU A 50 3.06 15.72 -1.56
CA LEU A 50 3.23 14.57 -0.68
C LEU A 50 1.87 13.97 -0.28
N VAL A 51 0.91 14.80 0.09
CA VAL A 51 -0.47 14.35 0.40
C VAL A 51 -1.11 13.70 -0.83
N PHE A 52 -0.94 14.29 -2.01
CA PHE A 52 -1.48 13.75 -3.26
C PHE A 52 -0.84 12.39 -3.61
N THR A 53 0.48 12.25 -3.49
CA THR A 53 1.19 11.00 -3.73
C THR A 53 0.75 9.91 -2.76
N LEU A 54 0.62 10.23 -1.47
CA LEU A 54 0.13 9.30 -0.45
C LEU A 54 -1.32 8.90 -0.69
N LEU A 55 -2.20 9.85 -1.01
CA LEU A 55 -3.61 9.59 -1.33
C LEU A 55 -3.73 8.67 -2.53
N LEU A 56 -2.98 8.90 -3.60
CA LEU A 56 -3.02 8.02 -4.76
C LEU A 56 -2.50 6.62 -4.42
N ALA A 57 -1.39 6.52 -3.70
CA ALA A 57 -0.85 5.23 -3.28
C ALA A 57 -1.87 4.44 -2.45
N ASP A 58 -2.47 5.07 -1.45
CA ASP A 58 -3.47 4.49 -0.54
C ASP A 58 -4.76 4.11 -1.31
N PHE A 59 -5.27 5.00 -2.17
CA PHE A 59 -6.43 4.71 -3.03
C PHE A 59 -6.22 3.47 -3.90
N PHE A 60 -5.04 3.35 -4.53
CA PHE A 60 -4.74 2.21 -5.38
C PHE A 60 -4.45 0.93 -4.60
N ASP A 61 -3.87 1.03 -3.41
CA ASP A 61 -3.68 -0.12 -2.52
C ASP A 61 -5.03 -0.70 -2.08
N THR A 62 -5.95 0.17 -1.66
CA THR A 62 -7.31 -0.24 -1.29
C THR A 62 -8.09 -0.78 -2.47
N MET A 63 -8.03 -0.15 -3.64
CA MET A 63 -8.66 -0.67 -4.85
C MET A 63 -8.07 -2.02 -5.28
N GLY A 64 -6.75 -2.15 -5.25
CA GLY A 64 -6.04 -3.38 -5.61
C GLY A 64 -6.38 -4.52 -4.64
N THR A 65 -6.36 -4.24 -3.35
CA THR A 65 -6.67 -5.21 -2.30
C THR A 65 -8.15 -5.60 -2.32
N MET A 66 -9.07 -4.63 -2.46
CA MET A 66 -10.51 -4.88 -2.57
C MET A 66 -10.84 -5.75 -3.78
N THR A 67 -10.26 -5.47 -4.95
CA THR A 67 -10.51 -6.24 -6.17
C THR A 67 -9.88 -7.63 -6.10
N ALA A 68 -8.67 -7.77 -5.58
CA ALA A 68 -8.02 -9.06 -5.42
C ALA A 68 -8.72 -9.96 -4.39
N ILE A 69 -9.06 -9.43 -3.21
CA ILE A 69 -9.81 -10.18 -2.19
C ILE A 69 -11.23 -10.47 -2.67
N GLY A 70 -11.89 -9.50 -3.32
CA GLY A 70 -13.21 -9.70 -3.90
C GLY A 70 -13.23 -10.87 -4.86
N ASN A 71 -12.26 -10.93 -5.78
CA ASN A 71 -12.10 -12.03 -6.73
C ASN A 71 -11.86 -13.37 -6.02
N GLN A 72 -10.97 -13.39 -5.03
CA GLN A 72 -10.70 -14.60 -4.23
C GLN A 72 -11.93 -15.07 -3.41
N ALA A 73 -12.77 -14.13 -2.97
CA ALA A 73 -13.97 -14.40 -2.19
C ALA A 73 -15.16 -14.83 -3.04
N GLY A 74 -15.12 -14.60 -4.36
CA GLY A 74 -16.27 -14.73 -5.26
C GLY A 74 -17.33 -13.65 -5.06
N LEU A 75 -16.93 -12.46 -4.59
CA LEU A 75 -17.80 -11.30 -4.30
C LEU A 75 -17.76 -10.24 -5.41
N VAL A 76 -17.39 -10.65 -6.61
CA VAL A 76 -17.28 -9.78 -7.79
C VAL A 76 -18.42 -10.09 -8.75
N ASP A 77 -19.01 -9.05 -9.32
CA ASP A 77 -20.03 -9.20 -10.35
C ASP A 77 -19.45 -9.72 -11.68
N ARG A 78 -20.32 -9.89 -12.68
CA ARG A 78 -19.92 -10.38 -14.01
C ARG A 78 -18.97 -9.44 -14.76
N ASP A 79 -18.96 -8.18 -14.37
CA ASP A 79 -18.19 -7.10 -15.01
C ASP A 79 -16.89 -6.82 -14.25
N GLY A 80 -16.58 -7.58 -13.20
CA GLY A 80 -15.36 -7.39 -12.42
C GLY A 80 -15.49 -6.37 -11.27
N ASN A 81 -16.68 -5.84 -11.00
CA ASN A 81 -16.88 -4.86 -9.93
C ASN A 81 -17.19 -5.54 -8.59
N VAL A 82 -16.61 -4.98 -7.53
CA VAL A 82 -16.84 -5.43 -6.16
C VAL A 82 -18.13 -4.79 -5.63
N GLU A 83 -19.03 -5.62 -5.10
CA GLU A 83 -20.28 -5.12 -4.52
C GLU A 83 -19.99 -4.14 -3.37
N GLY A 84 -20.58 -2.95 -3.43
CA GLY A 84 -20.43 -1.96 -2.37
C GLY A 84 -19.05 -1.27 -2.30
N ALA A 85 -18.29 -1.24 -3.40
CA ALA A 85 -16.97 -0.59 -3.48
C ALA A 85 -16.89 0.79 -2.82
N ASN A 86 -17.88 1.66 -3.03
CA ASN A 86 -17.92 2.99 -2.40
C ASN A 86 -17.94 2.95 -0.86
N ARG A 87 -18.62 1.95 -0.28
CA ARG A 87 -18.66 1.77 1.20
C ARG A 87 -17.32 1.25 1.71
N ILE A 88 -16.68 0.37 0.95
CA ILE A 88 -15.35 -0.17 1.27
C ILE A 88 -14.32 0.97 1.28
N LEU A 89 -14.28 1.78 0.22
CA LEU A 89 -13.40 2.95 0.11
C LEU A 89 -13.65 3.97 1.23
N LEU A 90 -14.91 4.20 1.61
CA LEU A 90 -15.25 5.11 2.71
C LEU A 90 -14.73 4.60 4.06
N VAL A 91 -14.94 3.32 4.36
CA VAL A 91 -14.47 2.70 5.62
C VAL A 91 -12.94 2.73 5.69
N ASP A 92 -12.29 2.42 4.57
CA ASP A 92 -10.84 2.47 4.45
C ASP A 92 -10.29 3.90 4.65
N SER A 93 -10.89 4.91 4.02
CA SER A 93 -10.50 6.32 4.23
C SER A 93 -10.67 6.77 5.69
N ILE A 94 -11.71 6.29 6.37
CA ILE A 94 -11.91 6.55 7.80
C ILE A 94 -10.84 5.84 8.63
N ALA A 95 -10.47 4.61 8.27
CA ALA A 95 -9.41 3.86 8.92
C ALA A 95 -8.03 4.53 8.72
N ALA A 96 -7.72 5.00 7.51
CA ALA A 96 -6.53 5.77 7.18
C ALA A 96 -6.42 7.03 8.05
N ALA A 97 -7.50 7.81 8.14
CA ALA A 97 -7.57 9.00 8.99
C ALA A 97 -7.42 8.65 10.48
N ALA A 98 -8.04 7.56 10.94
CA ALA A 98 -7.92 7.08 12.31
C ALA A 98 -6.49 6.60 12.63
N GLY A 99 -5.78 6.01 11.67
CA GLY A 99 -4.36 5.65 11.79
C GLY A 99 -3.49 6.89 12.01
N GLY A 100 -3.66 7.91 11.17
CA GLY A 100 -2.98 9.20 11.34
C GLY A 100 -3.30 9.88 12.67
N ALA A 101 -4.56 9.86 13.11
CA ALA A 101 -4.98 10.41 14.40
C ALA A 101 -4.45 9.59 15.60
N GLY A 102 -4.23 8.29 15.41
CA GLY A 102 -3.59 7.40 16.38
C GLY A 102 -2.07 7.51 16.41
N SER A 103 -1.48 8.45 15.65
CA SER A 103 -0.03 8.65 15.52
C SER A 103 0.71 7.43 14.98
N VAL A 104 0.05 6.69 14.08
CA VAL A 104 0.60 5.58 13.30
C VAL A 104 0.47 5.87 11.80
N SER A 105 1.00 4.98 10.97
CA SER A 105 0.83 5.06 9.51
C SER A 105 -0.65 4.92 9.11
N SER A 106 -0.97 5.26 7.86
CA SER A 106 -2.30 4.99 7.26
C SER A 106 -2.66 3.52 7.49
N ASN A 107 -3.82 3.27 8.11
CA ASN A 107 -4.38 1.93 8.19
C ASN A 107 -5.17 1.67 6.91
N THR A 108 -4.87 0.56 6.25
CA THR A 108 -5.53 0.13 5.02
C THR A 108 -5.87 -1.35 5.06
N SER A 109 -6.65 -1.81 4.08
CA SER A 109 -6.91 -3.23 3.84
C SER A 109 -5.64 -3.99 3.43
N TYR A 110 -5.41 -5.14 4.05
CA TYR A 110 -4.23 -5.98 3.79
C TYR A 110 -4.54 -7.11 2.80
N ILE A 111 -3.76 -7.21 1.73
CA ILE A 111 -3.88 -8.27 0.72
C ILE A 111 -3.66 -9.66 1.30
N GLU A 112 -2.90 -9.77 2.39
CA GLU A 112 -2.64 -11.01 3.13
C GLU A 112 -3.94 -11.63 3.63
N SER A 113 -5.00 -10.84 3.82
CA SER A 113 -6.34 -11.32 4.15
C SER A 113 -6.93 -12.25 3.09
N ALA A 114 -6.40 -12.24 1.85
CA ALA A 114 -6.74 -13.20 0.81
C ALA A 114 -6.46 -14.65 1.25
N SER A 115 -5.47 -14.90 2.11
CA SER A 115 -5.21 -16.22 2.69
C SER A 115 -6.38 -16.68 3.58
N GLY A 116 -6.88 -15.80 4.44
CA GLY A 116 -8.05 -16.07 5.28
C GLY A 116 -9.32 -16.32 4.44
N VAL A 117 -9.49 -15.57 3.36
CA VAL A 117 -10.57 -15.81 2.39
C VAL A 117 -10.38 -17.12 1.64
N GLY A 118 -9.14 -17.50 1.28
CA GLY A 118 -8.82 -18.80 0.70
C GLY A 118 -9.22 -19.97 1.60
N GLU A 119 -9.04 -19.82 2.91
CA GLU A 119 -9.45 -20.79 3.93
C GLU A 119 -10.94 -20.72 4.31
N GLY A 120 -11.74 -19.88 3.63
CA GLY A 120 -13.20 -19.84 3.80
C GLY A 120 -13.76 -18.70 4.66
N ALA A 121 -12.96 -17.72 5.09
CA ALA A 121 -13.49 -16.54 5.79
C ALA A 121 -14.41 -15.72 4.86
N ARG A 122 -15.64 -15.44 5.31
CA ARG A 122 -16.65 -14.70 4.51
C ARG A 122 -17.42 -13.61 5.27
N THR A 123 -17.39 -13.61 6.60
CA THR A 123 -18.26 -12.75 7.44
C THR A 123 -17.56 -11.53 8.04
N GLY A 124 -16.25 -11.36 7.81
CA GLY A 124 -15.43 -10.32 8.45
C GLY A 124 -15.06 -10.61 9.92
N LEU A 125 -15.69 -11.61 10.57
CA LEU A 125 -15.37 -12.01 11.94
C LEU A 125 -13.89 -12.40 12.11
N ALA A 126 -13.31 -13.05 11.09
CA ALA A 126 -11.89 -13.37 11.08
C ALA A 126 -11.02 -12.11 11.24
N SER A 127 -11.32 -11.03 10.52
CA SER A 127 -10.61 -9.76 10.62
C SER A 127 -10.78 -9.12 12.01
N VAL A 128 -11.99 -9.18 12.59
CA VAL A 128 -12.26 -8.67 13.94
C VAL A 128 -11.47 -9.44 15.00
N VAL A 129 -11.49 -10.78 14.94
CA VAL A 129 -10.74 -11.63 15.87
C VAL A 129 -9.25 -11.39 15.73
N THR A 130 -8.72 -11.33 14.51
CA THR A 130 -7.32 -11.00 14.25
C THR A 130 -6.95 -9.63 14.82
N GLY A 131 -7.77 -8.60 14.59
CA GLY A 131 -7.55 -7.27 15.17
C GLY A 131 -7.54 -7.27 16.70
N LEU A 132 -8.46 -8.01 17.33
CA LEU A 132 -8.51 -8.13 18.79
C LEU A 132 -7.29 -8.88 19.34
N LEU A 133 -6.83 -9.93 18.64
CA LEU A 133 -5.60 -10.64 19.01
C LEU A 133 -4.38 -9.71 18.86
N PHE A 134 -4.28 -8.94 17.78
CA PHE A 134 -3.24 -7.91 17.61
C PHE A 134 -3.29 -6.85 18.71
N LEU A 135 -4.47 -6.41 19.14
CA LEU A 135 -4.61 -5.50 20.28
C LEU A 135 -4.02 -6.15 21.55
N LEU A 136 -4.29 -7.43 21.80
CA LEU A 136 -3.72 -8.16 22.95
C LEU A 136 -2.20 -8.36 22.82
N THR A 137 -1.64 -8.40 21.61
CA THR A 137 -0.18 -8.46 21.44
C THR A 137 0.56 -7.22 21.96
N THR A 138 -0.13 -6.09 22.18
CA THR A 138 0.49 -4.90 22.79
C THR A 138 1.04 -5.19 24.19
N PHE A 139 0.43 -6.11 24.95
CA PHE A 139 0.95 -6.57 26.24
C PHE A 139 2.23 -7.42 26.07
N LEU A 140 2.36 -8.10 24.93
CA LEU A 140 3.50 -8.93 24.54
C LEU A 140 4.53 -8.16 23.70
N ALA A 141 4.43 -6.83 23.62
CA ALA A 141 5.37 -5.99 22.86
C ALA A 141 6.86 -6.27 23.17
N PRO A 142 7.27 -6.53 24.44
CA PRO A 142 8.66 -6.88 24.74
C PRO A 142 9.13 -8.15 24.04
N LEU A 143 8.23 -9.12 23.81
CA LEU A 143 8.55 -10.38 23.13
C LEU A 143 8.70 -10.16 21.62
N VAL A 144 7.84 -9.33 21.03
CA VAL A 144 7.93 -8.96 19.61
C VAL A 144 9.25 -8.24 19.32
N ALA A 145 9.69 -7.38 20.24
CA ALA A 145 10.97 -6.67 20.14
C ALA A 145 12.22 -7.58 20.18
N VAL A 146 12.08 -8.87 20.48
CA VAL A 146 13.20 -9.83 20.42
C VAL A 146 13.35 -10.45 19.04
N ILE A 147 12.29 -10.44 18.24
CA ILE A 147 12.27 -11.08 16.93
C ILE A 147 13.21 -10.30 16.01
N PRO A 148 14.25 -10.95 15.46
CA PRO A 148 15.16 -10.28 14.55
C PRO A 148 14.53 -10.13 13.15
N TYR A 149 14.96 -9.09 12.44
CA TYR A 149 14.43 -8.78 11.11
C TYR A 149 14.74 -9.88 10.07
N GLU A 150 15.88 -10.53 10.22
CA GLU A 150 16.34 -11.61 9.35
C GLU A 150 15.43 -12.85 9.49
N ALA A 151 14.69 -13.00 10.61
CA ALA A 151 13.67 -14.03 10.75
C ALA A 151 12.34 -13.66 10.06
N ALA A 152 12.00 -12.37 9.99
CA ALA A 152 10.82 -11.89 9.27
C ALA A 152 11.00 -11.91 7.75
N THR A 153 12.24 -11.72 7.27
CA THR A 153 12.59 -11.66 5.85
C THR A 153 12.06 -12.83 5.01
N PRO A 154 12.28 -14.12 5.36
CA PRO A 154 11.77 -15.23 4.57
C PRO A 154 10.24 -15.28 4.52
N ALA A 155 9.55 -14.85 5.59
CA ALA A 155 8.09 -14.76 5.58
C ALA A 155 7.61 -13.69 4.57
N LEU A 156 8.27 -12.52 4.55
CA LEU A 156 7.96 -11.46 3.58
C LEU A 156 8.21 -11.89 2.12
N ILE A 157 9.25 -12.70 1.87
CA ILE A 157 9.51 -13.27 0.53
C ILE A 157 8.36 -14.19 0.10
N VAL A 158 7.88 -15.06 0.99
CA VAL A 158 6.75 -15.96 0.68
C VAL A 158 5.47 -15.17 0.45
N VAL A 159 5.20 -14.14 1.25
CA VAL A 159 4.05 -13.24 1.03
C VAL A 159 4.14 -12.56 -0.33
N GLY A 160 5.30 -12.00 -0.68
CA GLY A 160 5.53 -11.42 -2.00
C GLY A 160 5.34 -12.42 -3.14
N PHE A 161 5.81 -13.66 -2.98
CA PHE A 161 5.55 -14.75 -3.95
C PHE A 161 4.05 -15.03 -4.12
N LEU A 162 3.30 -15.10 -3.02
CA LEU A 162 1.84 -15.31 -3.07
C LEU A 162 1.14 -14.16 -3.80
N MET A 163 1.54 -12.90 -3.55
CA MET A 163 1.01 -11.74 -4.27
C MET A 163 1.32 -11.80 -5.78
N MET A 164 2.53 -12.24 -6.16
CA MET A 164 2.92 -12.40 -7.57
C MET A 164 2.08 -13.45 -8.31
N THR A 165 1.42 -14.39 -7.62
CA THR A 165 0.57 -15.38 -8.30
C THR A 165 -0.64 -14.76 -9.01
N GLN A 166 -1.11 -13.59 -8.55
CA GLN A 166 -2.26 -12.87 -9.12
C GLN A 166 -1.98 -12.29 -10.50
N ILE A 167 -0.70 -12.14 -10.87
CA ILE A 167 -0.27 -11.67 -12.20
C ILE A 167 -0.81 -12.57 -13.33
N LYS A 168 -1.13 -13.84 -13.02
CA LYS A 168 -1.77 -14.76 -13.97
C LYS A 168 -3.16 -14.31 -14.42
N GLY A 169 -3.85 -13.48 -13.64
CA GLY A 169 -5.17 -12.94 -13.99
C GLY A 169 -5.12 -11.78 -15.00
N ILE A 170 -3.93 -11.27 -15.33
CA ILE A 170 -3.77 -10.22 -16.33
C ILE A 170 -3.98 -10.82 -17.73
N ASP A 171 -4.77 -10.14 -18.56
CA ASP A 171 -4.89 -10.47 -19.97
C ASP A 171 -3.58 -10.08 -20.69
N TRP A 172 -2.72 -11.07 -20.90
CA TRP A 172 -1.43 -10.92 -21.56
C TRP A 172 -1.54 -10.84 -23.09
N ASP A 173 -2.69 -11.15 -23.66
CA ASP A 173 -2.91 -11.10 -25.11
C ASP A 173 -3.30 -9.68 -25.58
N ASP A 174 -3.95 -8.88 -24.73
CA ASP A 174 -4.20 -7.47 -25.01
C ASP A 174 -2.98 -6.60 -24.65
N LEU A 175 -2.22 -6.16 -25.66
CA LEU A 175 -1.09 -5.24 -25.51
C LEU A 175 -1.46 -3.93 -24.79
N GLY A 176 -2.72 -3.50 -24.87
CA GLY A 176 -3.24 -2.34 -24.16
C GLY A 176 -3.36 -2.54 -22.65
N ILE A 177 -3.27 -3.77 -22.15
CA ILE A 177 -3.28 -4.12 -20.72
C ILE A 177 -1.92 -4.67 -20.29
N ALA A 178 -1.34 -5.57 -21.10
CA ALA A 178 -0.09 -6.25 -20.81
C ALA A 178 1.10 -5.28 -20.67
N ILE A 179 1.24 -4.31 -21.59
CA ILE A 179 2.35 -3.34 -21.54
C ILE A 179 2.23 -2.43 -20.31
N PRO A 180 1.08 -1.81 -20.01
CA PRO A 180 0.88 -1.04 -18.78
C PRO A 180 1.17 -1.84 -17.51
N ALA A 181 0.64 -3.06 -17.41
CA ALA A 181 0.85 -3.91 -16.25
C ALA A 181 2.34 -4.26 -16.08
N PHE A 182 3.03 -4.60 -17.16
CA PHE A 182 4.48 -4.84 -17.15
C PHE A 182 5.27 -3.62 -16.67
N LEU A 183 4.95 -2.42 -17.19
CA LEU A 183 5.61 -1.19 -16.77
C LEU A 183 5.37 -0.88 -15.29
N THR A 184 4.15 -1.10 -14.80
CA THR A 184 3.85 -0.95 -13.37
C THR A 184 4.68 -1.89 -12.51
N ILE A 185 4.75 -3.17 -12.86
CA ILE A 185 5.50 -4.19 -12.08
C ILE A 185 6.99 -3.86 -12.04
N ILE A 186 7.58 -3.43 -13.16
CA ILE A 186 9.04 -3.25 -13.25
C ILE A 186 9.51 -1.89 -12.71
N LEU A 187 8.68 -0.85 -12.83
CA LEU A 187 9.08 0.50 -12.42
C LEU A 187 9.00 0.70 -10.91
N MET A 188 8.09 0.03 -10.18
CA MET A 188 8.03 0.19 -8.72
C MET A 188 9.35 -0.20 -8.03
N PRO A 189 9.97 -1.38 -8.30
CA PRO A 189 11.23 -1.75 -7.66
C PRO A 189 12.42 -0.92 -8.18
N PHE A 190 12.46 -0.61 -9.47
CA PHE A 190 13.59 0.15 -10.03
C PHE A 190 13.63 1.61 -9.61
N THR A 191 12.46 2.20 -9.33
CA THR A 191 12.38 3.60 -8.88
C THR A 191 12.24 3.74 -7.38
N TYR A 192 12.13 2.61 -6.65
CA TYR A 192 11.84 2.56 -5.21
C TYR A 192 10.60 3.38 -4.83
N ASN A 193 9.65 3.52 -5.74
CA ASN A 193 8.48 4.37 -5.56
C ASN A 193 7.24 3.74 -6.24
N ILE A 194 6.25 3.38 -5.41
CA ILE A 194 5.00 2.76 -5.85
C ILE A 194 4.24 3.69 -6.80
N SER A 195 4.13 4.97 -6.46
CA SER A 195 3.39 5.97 -7.22
C SER A 195 3.98 6.19 -8.62
N VAL A 196 5.30 6.08 -8.77
CA VAL A 196 5.96 6.16 -10.08
C VAL A 196 5.56 4.98 -10.97
N GLY A 197 5.55 3.76 -10.42
CA GLY A 197 5.12 2.57 -11.16
C GLY A 197 3.64 2.61 -11.57
N ILE A 198 2.75 3.01 -10.66
CA ILE A 198 1.32 3.15 -10.97
C ILE A 198 1.11 4.24 -12.02
N GLY A 199 1.75 5.40 -11.84
CA GLY A 199 1.63 6.53 -12.77
C GLY A 199 2.07 6.17 -14.18
N ALA A 200 3.21 5.51 -14.33
CA ALA A 200 3.70 5.06 -15.64
C ALA A 200 2.77 4.01 -16.29
N GLY A 201 2.20 3.11 -15.50
CA GLY A 201 1.17 2.17 -15.96
C GLY A 201 -0.07 2.89 -16.50
N PHE A 202 -0.60 3.85 -15.77
CA PHE A 202 -1.81 4.57 -16.19
C PHE A 202 -1.57 5.45 -17.41
N VAL A 203 -0.44 6.16 -17.45
CA VAL A 203 -0.07 6.96 -18.62
C VAL A 203 0.09 6.06 -19.85
N SER A 204 0.81 4.94 -19.74
CA SER A 204 0.98 4.01 -20.85
C SER A 204 -0.34 3.37 -21.28
N PHE A 205 -1.24 3.02 -20.35
CA PHE A 205 -2.58 2.50 -20.66
C PHE A 205 -3.38 3.48 -21.51
N VAL A 206 -3.46 4.74 -21.07
CA VAL A 206 -4.21 5.78 -21.77
C VAL A 206 -3.61 6.05 -23.15
N VAL A 207 -2.28 6.14 -23.24
CA VAL A 207 -1.56 6.38 -24.51
C VAL A 207 -1.76 5.22 -25.49
N ILE A 208 -1.63 3.96 -25.05
CA ILE A 208 -1.79 2.80 -25.92
C ILE A 208 -3.24 2.69 -26.40
N ARG A 209 -4.23 2.85 -25.51
CA ARG A 209 -5.65 2.84 -25.89
C ARG A 209 -6.01 3.96 -26.85
N LEU A 210 -5.36 5.12 -26.72
CA LEU A 210 -5.49 6.23 -27.68
C LEU A 210 -4.98 5.83 -29.06
N PHE A 211 -3.78 5.27 -29.16
CA PHE A 211 -3.20 4.83 -30.44
C PHE A 211 -3.94 3.65 -31.08
N GLN A 212 -4.53 2.76 -30.28
CA GLN A 212 -5.39 1.67 -30.76
C GLN A 212 -6.77 2.16 -31.24
N GLY A 213 -7.11 3.44 -31.04
CA GLY A 213 -8.45 3.97 -31.34
C GLY A 213 -9.55 3.47 -30.39
N ARG A 214 -9.18 2.78 -29.30
CA ARG A 214 -10.10 2.22 -28.29
C ARG A 214 -10.36 3.21 -27.15
N THR A 215 -10.50 4.50 -27.47
CA THR A 215 -10.65 5.58 -26.48
C THR A 215 -11.93 5.49 -25.67
N LYS A 216 -12.96 4.84 -26.18
CA LYS A 216 -14.25 4.62 -25.50
C LYS A 216 -14.15 3.67 -24.29
N GLU A 217 -13.09 2.86 -24.22
CA GLU A 217 -12.85 1.96 -23.10
C GLU A 217 -12.15 2.65 -21.94
N VAL A 218 -11.62 3.86 -22.15
CA VAL A 218 -10.93 4.63 -21.13
C VAL A 218 -11.94 5.51 -20.39
N ASN A 219 -12.14 5.24 -19.11
CA ASN A 219 -12.99 6.06 -18.25
C ASN A 219 -12.42 7.51 -18.18
N PRO A 220 -13.27 8.57 -18.24
CA PRO A 220 -12.83 9.96 -18.09
C PRO A 220 -11.91 10.23 -16.90
N LEU A 221 -12.09 9.50 -15.79
CA LEU A 221 -11.22 9.63 -14.61
C LEU A 221 -9.78 9.22 -14.92
N MET A 222 -9.57 8.17 -15.71
CA MET A 222 -8.23 7.70 -16.10
C MET A 222 -7.47 8.75 -16.92
N TRP A 223 -8.17 9.53 -17.73
CA TRP A 223 -7.58 10.66 -18.46
C TRP A 223 -7.07 11.75 -17.52
N VAL A 224 -7.88 12.10 -16.51
CA VAL A 224 -7.50 13.09 -15.50
C VAL A 224 -6.30 12.60 -14.71
N VAL A 225 -6.33 11.34 -14.23
CA VAL A 225 -5.25 10.77 -13.42
C VAL A 225 -3.96 10.64 -14.23
N ALA A 226 -4.02 10.18 -15.48
CA ALA A 226 -2.86 10.14 -16.38
C ALA A 226 -2.29 11.55 -16.62
N GLY A 227 -3.14 12.55 -16.81
CA GLY A 227 -2.72 13.96 -16.93
C GLY A 227 -2.00 14.47 -15.68
N LEU A 228 -2.50 14.14 -14.48
CA LEU A 228 -1.86 14.52 -13.22
C LEU A 228 -0.50 13.82 -13.03
N PHE A 229 -0.39 12.54 -13.36
CA PHE A 229 0.90 11.83 -13.33
C PHE A 229 1.89 12.37 -14.34
N MET A 230 1.43 12.81 -15.53
CA MET A 230 2.28 13.51 -16.48
C MET A 230 2.85 14.80 -15.90
N ILE A 231 2.03 15.59 -15.19
CA ILE A 231 2.52 16.79 -14.50
C ILE A 231 3.56 16.42 -13.43
N TYR A 232 3.28 15.38 -12.63
CA TYR A 232 4.21 14.88 -11.62
C TYR A 232 5.56 14.47 -12.23
N PHE A 233 5.57 13.70 -13.32
CA PHE A 233 6.81 13.31 -13.99
C PHE A 233 7.54 14.47 -14.67
N LEU A 234 6.78 15.45 -15.18
CA LEU A 234 7.34 16.64 -15.80
C LEU A 234 7.77 17.71 -14.79
N GLN A 235 7.45 17.58 -13.50
CA GLN A 235 7.83 18.57 -12.49
C GLN A 235 9.34 18.76 -12.39
N SER A 236 10.13 17.67 -12.46
CA SER A 236 11.59 17.77 -12.42
C SER A 236 12.17 18.58 -13.60
N PRO A 237 11.83 18.29 -14.87
CA PRO A 237 12.28 19.11 -15.99
C PRO A 237 11.66 20.51 -16.00
N ILE A 238 10.42 20.69 -15.57
CA ILE A 238 9.77 22.02 -15.46
C ILE A 238 10.54 22.90 -14.47
N ASN A 239 10.87 22.39 -13.29
CA ASN A 239 11.60 23.13 -12.28
C ASN A 239 13.02 23.52 -12.74
N ILE A 240 13.66 22.68 -13.55
CA ILE A 240 14.98 22.98 -14.15
C ILE A 240 14.86 24.08 -15.22
N TRP A 241 13.72 24.16 -15.93
CA TRP A 241 13.47 25.19 -16.95
C TRP A 241 12.98 26.52 -16.37
N THR A 242 12.34 26.51 -15.20
CA THR A 242 11.78 27.71 -14.55
C THR A 242 12.68 28.31 -13.46
N ALA A 243 13.81 27.66 -13.13
CA ALA A 243 14.84 28.17 -12.22
C ALA A 243 15.99 28.82 -13.00
#